data_AF-A0A5B8KAU4-F1
#
_entry.id   AF-A0A5B8KAU4-F1
#
_cell.length_a   1.000
_cell.length_b   1.000
_cell.length_c   1.000
_cell.angle_alpha   90.00
_cell.angle_beta   90.00
_cell.angle_gamma   90.00
#
_symmetry.space_group_name_H-M   'P 1'
#
loop_
_entity.id
_entity.type
_entity.pdbx_description
1 polymer ?
#
loop_
_entity_poly.entity_id
_entity_poly.type
_entity_poly.pdbx_seq_one_letter_code
_entity_poly.pdbx_strand_id
1 'polypeptide(L)'
;MVIQTVCGSGLGSSLLVEMNVKSVLGALKVPYEKVEHTNISSFTGVGVDYVVVGADVAPVLNFPEEKKIVLLNILSKQELEEKLRKVLGL
;
A
#
# COMPACT_ATOMS: atom_id res chain seq x y z
N MET A 1 7.21 -6.28 9.26
CA MET A 1 6.84 -5.58 8.02
C MET A 1 5.77 -4.55 8.32
N VAL A 2 6.08 -3.28 8.11
CA VAL A 2 5.17 -2.14 8.24
C VAL A 2 4.77 -1.65 6.85
N ILE A 3 3.47 -1.65 6.56
CA ILE A 3 2.93 -1.15 5.29
C ILE A 3 2.06 0.06 5.55
N GLN A 4 2.26 1.12 4.78
CA GLN A 4 1.35 2.25 4.77
C GLN A 4 0.58 2.35 3.46
N THR A 5 -0.69 2.77 3.51
CA THR A 5 -1.47 3.04 2.30
C THR A 5 -1.67 4.55 2.15
N VAL A 6 -1.49 5.06 0.94
CA VAL A 6 -1.65 6.49 0.62
C VAL A 6 -2.54 6.62 -0.61
N CYS A 7 -3.61 7.40 -0.52
CA CYS A 7 -4.46 7.69 -1.67
C CYS A 7 -4.89 9.16 -1.71
N GLY A 8 -4.99 9.71 -2.92
CA GLY A 8 -5.36 11.11 -3.17
C GLY A 8 -6.86 11.36 -3.10
N SER A 9 -7.67 10.31 -3.04
CA SER A 9 -9.13 10.33 -3.11
C SER A 9 -9.84 10.56 -1.76
N GLY A 10 -9.11 10.68 -0.64
CA GLY A 10 -9.64 10.98 0.70
C GLY A 10 -9.63 9.81 1.69
N LEU A 11 -10.01 10.10 2.95
CA LEU A 11 -9.92 9.18 4.12
C LEU A 11 -10.67 7.84 3.94
N GLY A 12 -11.84 7.85 3.31
CA GLY A 12 -12.66 6.64 3.13
C GLY A 12 -12.03 5.63 2.17
N SER A 13 -11.36 6.11 1.13
CA SER A 13 -10.63 5.27 0.19
C SER A 13 -9.39 4.65 0.82
N SER A 14 -8.71 5.36 1.73
CA SER A 14 -7.49 4.87 2.37
C SER A 14 -7.77 3.69 3.31
N LEU A 15 -8.88 3.75 4.04
CA LEU A 15 -9.31 2.67 4.94
C LEU A 15 -9.67 1.39 4.17
N LEU A 16 -10.36 1.50 3.03
CA LEU A 16 -10.71 0.34 2.23
C LEU A 16 -9.46 -0.35 1.67
N VAL A 17 -8.47 0.41 1.21
CA VAL A 17 -7.18 -0.14 0.76
C VAL A 17 -6.47 -0.83 1.92
N GLU A 18 -6.47 -0.23 3.12
CA GLU A 18 -5.90 -0.86 4.33
C GLU A 18 -6.52 -2.23 4.62
N MET A 19 -7.86 -2.32 4.59
CA MET A 19 -8.59 -3.58 4.77
C MET A 19 -8.25 -4.62 3.69
N ASN A 20 -8.12 -4.19 2.43
CA ASN A 20 -7.74 -5.05 1.33
C ASN A 20 -6.31 -5.59 1.50
N VAL A 21 -5.36 -4.74 1.89
CA VAL A 21 -3.96 -5.14 2.17
C VAL A 21 -3.92 -6.19 3.27
N LYS A 22 -4.60 -5.94 4.40
CA LYS A 22 -4.68 -6.90 5.51
C LYS A 22 -5.29 -8.24 5.07
N SER A 23 -6.36 -8.19 4.27
CA SER A 23 -7.03 -9.39 3.75
C SER A 23 -6.13 -10.22 2.85
N VAL A 24 -5.44 -9.56 1.91
CA VAL A 24 -4.54 -10.21 0.95
C VAL A 24 -3.33 -10.82 1.67
N LEU A 25 -2.68 -10.06 2.56
CA LEU A 25 -1.57 -10.59 3.37
C LEU A 25 -1.99 -11.79 4.22
N GLY A 26 -3.21 -11.76 4.78
CA GLY A 26 -3.80 -12.88 5.50
C GLY A 26 -4.00 -14.11 4.62
N ALA A 27 -4.53 -13.94 3.39
CA ALA A 27 -4.70 -15.02 2.43
C ALA A 27 -3.36 -15.62 1.97
N LEU A 28 -2.35 -14.78 1.79
CA LEU A 28 -0.98 -15.19 1.43
C LEU A 28 -0.17 -15.73 2.63
N LYS A 29 -0.72 -15.70 3.85
CA LYS A 29 -0.05 -16.06 5.11
C LYS A 29 1.26 -15.31 5.33
N VAL A 30 1.34 -14.06 4.85
CA VAL A 30 2.50 -13.19 5.03
C VAL A 30 2.40 -12.49 6.38
N PRO A 31 3.38 -12.67 7.28
CA PRO A 31 3.40 -11.95 8.55
C PRO A 31 3.67 -10.47 8.33
N TYR A 32 2.91 -9.63 9.02
CA TYR A 32 3.13 -8.18 9.06
C TYR A 32 3.01 -7.68 10.49
N GLU A 33 3.69 -6.58 10.79
CA GLU A 33 3.66 -5.95 12.10
C GLU A 33 2.55 -4.92 12.17
N LYS A 34 2.43 -4.08 11.13
CA LYS A 34 1.45 -3.00 11.09
C LYS A 34 1.03 -2.68 9.67
N VAL A 35 -0.26 -2.44 9.46
CA VAL A 35 -0.81 -1.91 8.21
C VAL A 35 -1.73 -0.75 8.56
N GLU A 36 -1.38 0.44 8.11
CA GLU A 36 -2.09 1.69 8.41
C GLU A 36 -2.27 2.53 7.16
N HIS A 37 -3.37 3.27 7.09
CA HIS A 37 -3.54 4.30 6.09
C HIS A 37 -3.01 5.66 6.56
N THR A 38 -2.56 6.46 5.60
CA THR A 38 -2.21 7.87 5.80
C THR A 38 -2.52 8.67 4.54
N ASN A 39 -2.35 9.98 4.60
CA ASN A 39 -2.52 10.87 3.46
C ASN A 39 -1.15 11.34 2.93
N ILE A 40 -1.14 11.99 1.76
CA ILE A 40 0.08 12.46 1.09
C ILE A 40 0.87 13.41 2.00
N SER A 41 0.18 14.34 2.66
CA SER A 41 0.78 15.38 3.50
C SER A 41 1.36 14.85 4.81
N SER A 42 0.83 13.74 5.33
CA SER A 42 1.21 13.10 6.58
C SER A 42 2.16 11.92 6.38
N PHE A 43 2.40 11.48 5.15
CA PHE A 43 3.31 10.38 4.86
C PHE A 43 4.77 10.85 5.02
N THR A 44 5.47 10.24 5.98
CA THR A 44 6.90 10.53 6.23
C THR A 44 7.82 9.41 5.75
N GLY A 45 7.28 8.21 5.49
CA GLY A 45 8.06 7.02 5.11
C GLY A 45 8.98 6.46 6.21
N VAL A 46 9.01 7.08 7.39
CA VAL A 46 9.88 6.66 8.50
C VAL A 46 9.35 5.36 9.10
N GLY A 47 10.19 4.32 9.12
CA GLY A 47 9.82 3.00 9.65
C GLY A 47 8.84 2.22 8.75
N VAL A 48 8.67 2.63 7.49
CA VAL A 48 7.81 1.96 6.51
C VAL A 48 8.65 1.09 5.60
N ASP A 49 8.27 -0.19 5.47
CA ASP A 49 8.93 -1.11 4.54
C ASP A 49 8.40 -0.93 3.13
N TYR A 50 7.08 -0.86 2.98
CA TYR A 50 6.39 -0.67 1.70
C TYR A 50 5.22 0.31 1.82
N VAL A 51 4.96 1.04 0.74
CA VAL A 51 3.79 1.91 0.63
C VAL A 51 2.90 1.47 -0.52
N VAL A 52 1.61 1.25 -0.25
CA VAL A 52 0.61 1.01 -1.29
C VAL A 52 0.01 2.35 -1.70
N VAL A 53 0.11 2.69 -2.97
CA VAL A 53 -0.25 4.02 -3.45
C VAL A 53 -0.94 3.95 -4.81
N GLY A 54 -1.92 4.82 -5.04
CA GLY A 54 -2.55 4.98 -6.36
C GLY A 54 -1.56 5.55 -7.38
N ALA A 55 -1.69 5.15 -8.64
CA ALA A 55 -0.82 5.62 -9.74
C ALA A 55 -0.86 7.14 -9.92
N ASP A 56 -1.95 7.79 -9.53
CA ASP A 56 -2.12 9.24 -9.51
C ASP A 56 -1.24 9.94 -8.46
N VAL A 57 -0.96 9.28 -7.32
CA VAL A 57 -0.17 9.82 -6.21
C VAL A 57 1.27 9.34 -6.19
N ALA A 58 1.54 8.16 -6.74
CA ALA A 58 2.88 7.57 -6.80
C ALA A 58 4.01 8.54 -7.24
N PRO A 59 3.84 9.39 -8.28
CA PRO A 59 4.91 10.28 -8.74
C PRO A 59 5.19 11.44 -7.78
N VAL A 60 4.21 11.87 -6.98
CA VAL A 60 4.38 13.00 -6.04
C VAL A 60 4.83 12.54 -4.65
N LEU A 61 4.76 11.24 -4.37
CA LEU A 61 5.15 10.68 -3.07
C LEU A 61 6.68 10.56 -2.97
N ASN A 62 7.28 11.21 -1.97
CA ASN A 62 8.72 11.13 -1.74
C ASN A 62 9.11 9.85 -0.99
N PHE A 63 9.32 8.76 -1.72
CA PHE A 63 9.72 7.45 -1.20
C PHE A 63 10.48 6.64 -2.29
N PRO A 64 11.32 5.66 -1.96
CA PRO A 64 12.01 4.84 -2.96
C PRO A 64 11.03 4.07 -3.85
N GLU A 65 11.25 4.10 -5.17
CA GLU A 65 10.33 3.47 -6.14
C GLU A 65 10.19 1.96 -5.94
N GLU A 66 11.28 1.29 -5.57
CA GLU A 66 11.29 -0.15 -5.25
C GLU A 66 10.40 -0.52 -4.05
N LYS A 67 10.10 0.45 -3.18
CA LYS A 67 9.24 0.28 -2.01
C LYS A 67 7.80 0.76 -2.24
N LYS A 68 7.50 1.30 -3.44
CA LYS A 68 6.16 1.72 -3.83
C LYS A 68 5.42 0.59 -4.54
N ILE A 69 4.33 0.14 -3.93
CA ILE A 69 3.35 -0.75 -4.55
C ILE A 69 2.30 0.13 -5.23
N VAL A 70 2.52 0.40 -6.51
CA VAL A 70 1.66 1.28 -7.30
C VAL A 70 0.47 0.48 -7.86
N LEU A 71 -0.75 0.94 -7.55
CA LEU A 71 -1.99 0.40 -8.07
C LEU A 71 -2.62 1.38 -9.08
N LEU A 72 -2.97 0.88 -10.26
CA LEU A 72 -3.79 1.61 -11.24
C LEU A 72 -5.23 1.73 -10.73
N ASN A 73 -5.76 0.66 -10.13
CA ASN A 73 -7.05 0.68 -9.44
C ASN A 73 -6.87 0.35 -7.96
N ILE A 74 -6.93 1.37 -7.10
CA ILE A 74 -6.78 1.22 -5.66
C ILE A 74 -7.80 0.26 -5.01
N LEU A 75 -8.93 -0.02 -5.67
CA LEU A 75 -9.96 -0.95 -5.19
C LEU A 75 -9.76 -2.39 -5.67
N SER A 76 -8.83 -2.62 -6.61
CA SER A 76 -8.58 -3.93 -7.18
C SER A 76 -7.76 -4.80 -6.22
N LYS A 77 -8.43 -5.74 -5.55
CA LYS A 77 -7.77 -6.76 -4.71
C LYS A 77 -6.84 -7.65 -5.52
N GLN A 78 -7.23 -7.97 -6.76
CA GLN A 78 -6.43 -8.81 -7.65
C GLN A 78 -5.11 -8.13 -8.00
N GLU A 79 -5.16 -6.86 -8.43
CA GLU A 79 -3.95 -6.09 -8.74
C GLU A 79 -3.04 -5.96 -7.51
N LEU A 80 -3.64 -5.66 -6.35
CA LEU A 80 -2.92 -5.57 -5.09
C LEU A 80 -2.18 -6.88 -4.74
N GLU A 81 -2.85 -8.02 -4.89
CA GLU A 81 -2.26 -9.32 -4.63
C GLU A 81 -1.09 -9.63 -5.58
N GLU A 82 -1.26 -9.40 -6.88
CA GLU A 82 -0.19 -9.61 -7.87
C GLU A 82 1.05 -8.76 -7.55
N LYS A 83 0.84 -7.48 -7.21
CA LYS A 83 1.94 -6.56 -6.89
C LYS A 83 2.62 -6.93 -5.57
N LEU A 84 1.85 -7.30 -4.55
CA LEU A 84 2.39 -7.75 -3.26
C LEU A 84 3.24 -9.02 -3.43
N ARG A 85 2.74 -10.02 -4.17
CA ARG A 85 3.50 -11.25 -4.46
C ARG A 85 4.82 -10.92 -5.16
N LYS A 86 4.78 -10.09 -6.19
CA LYS A 86 5.97 -9.68 -6.94
C LYS A 86 7.03 -9.00 -6.05
N VAL A 87 6.60 -8.10 -5.16
CA VAL A 87 7.51 -7.35 -4.27
C VAL A 87 8.06 -8.24 -3.16
N LEU A 88 7.28 -9.20 -2.67
CA LEU A 88 7.67 -10.14 -1.62
C LEU A 88 8.40 -11.38 -2.15
N GLY A 89 8.50 -11.55 -3.47
CA GLY A 89 9.15 -12.71 -4.09
C GLY A 89 8.36 -14.02 -3.96
N LEU A 90 7.02 -13.93 -3.95
CA LEU A 90 6.07 -15.06 -3.86
C LEU A 90 5.51 -15.48 -5.22
#